data_AF-A0A1J4UIC1-F1
#
_entry.id   AF-A0A1J4UIC1-F1
#
_cell.length_a   1.000
_cell.length_b   1.000
_cell.length_c   1.000
_cell.angle_alpha   90.00
_cell.angle_beta   90.00
_cell.angle_gamma   90.00
#
_symmetry.space_group_name_H-M   'P 1'
#
loop_
_entity.id
_entity.type
_entity.pdbx_description
1 polymer ?
#
loop_
_entity_poly.entity_id
_entity_poly.type
_entity_poly.pdbx_seq_one_letter_code
_entity_poly.pdbx_strand_id
1 'polypeptide(L)'
;MRSRRKKLKYDAANCLFMLRPIGKHVAVPSKTEITHIVSHFRTSYPAEEQCHNYVKAHVMGARRVAEQLIEQLARKGITVNRKLVFATIDLHDAAKHVEGVDHEEAVAEKLSGHYPVLAEMITRDPSLSARNLSLEHRLFMYADWRSSGYIVSLERRRRSLLTRYADVARINSSYRRMLEFERELKALGIDTRVGNPLRETMQMLHVRKRTIPPQLPALKRK
;
A
#
# COMPACT_ATOMS: atom_id res chain seq x y z
N MET A 1 -35.19 26.27 5.46
CA MET A 1 -34.88 25.10 6.32
C MET A 1 -33.38 24.80 6.28
N ARG A 2 -32.62 25.05 7.36
CA ARG A 2 -31.19 24.73 7.44
C ARG A 2 -31.04 23.25 7.76
N SER A 3 -30.59 22.46 6.77
CA SER A 3 -30.24 21.04 6.96
C SER A 3 -29.14 20.91 8.00
N ARG A 4 -29.49 20.44 9.20
CA ARG A 4 -28.53 20.03 10.24
C ARG A 4 -27.82 18.79 9.70
N ARG A 5 -26.68 18.97 9.01
CA ARG A 5 -25.73 17.88 8.76
C ARG A 5 -25.29 17.33 10.11
N LYS A 6 -25.89 16.21 10.54
CA LYS A 6 -25.40 15.41 11.66
C LYS A 6 -23.95 15.04 11.33
N LYS A 7 -22.98 15.69 11.98
CA LYS A 7 -21.59 15.20 11.99
C LYS A 7 -21.67 13.81 12.62
N LEU A 8 -21.50 12.77 11.81
CA LEU A 8 -21.25 11.41 12.29
C LEU A 8 -20.04 11.50 13.23
N LYS A 9 -20.29 11.38 14.53
CA LYS A 9 -19.23 11.18 15.50
C LYS A 9 -18.67 9.79 15.22
N TYR A 10 -17.40 9.72 14.83
CA TYR A 10 -16.65 8.47 14.78
C TYR A 10 -16.43 8.02 16.22
N ASP A 11 -17.42 7.34 16.79
CA ASP A 11 -17.27 6.63 18.05
C ASP A 11 -16.36 5.41 17.81
N ALA A 12 -15.47 5.11 18.76
CA ALA A 12 -14.55 3.98 18.70
C ALA A 12 -15.29 2.65 18.49
N ALA A 13 -16.50 2.50 19.05
CA ALA A 13 -17.34 1.32 18.85
C ALA A 13 -17.75 1.13 17.38
N ASN A 14 -18.09 2.21 16.67
CA ASN A 14 -18.40 2.16 15.23
C ASN A 14 -17.15 1.89 14.38
N CYS A 15 -15.97 2.35 14.82
CA CYS A 15 -14.72 2.07 14.13
C CYS A 15 -14.37 0.58 14.20
N LEU A 16 -14.54 -0.07 15.35
CA LEU A 16 -14.30 -1.51 15.51
C LEU A 16 -15.14 -2.37 14.57
N PHE A 17 -16.41 -2.00 14.34
CA PHE A 17 -17.27 -2.72 13.39
C PHE A 17 -16.79 -2.64 11.93
N MET A 18 -16.11 -1.56 11.57
CA MET A 18 -15.56 -1.33 10.23
C MET A 18 -14.18 -1.98 10.02
N LEU A 19 -13.54 -2.47 11.07
CA LEU A 19 -12.25 -3.16 11.01
C LEU A 19 -12.46 -4.69 11.00
N ARG A 20 -13.11 -5.19 9.95
CA ARG A 20 -13.31 -6.64 9.77
C ARG A 20 -12.05 -7.28 9.18
N PRO A 21 -11.36 -8.17 9.92
CA PRO A 21 -10.23 -8.90 9.37
C PRO A 21 -10.73 -9.96 8.37
N ILE A 22 -9.93 -10.19 7.34
CA ILE A 22 -10.02 -11.40 6.54
C ILE A 22 -9.67 -12.56 7.47
N GLY A 23 -10.53 -13.58 7.51
CA GLY A 23 -10.40 -14.72 8.41
C GLY A 23 -9.00 -15.36 8.42
N LYS A 24 -8.68 -16.07 9.51
CA LYS A 24 -7.33 -16.62 9.78
C LYS A 24 -6.83 -17.68 8.78
N HIS A 25 -7.70 -18.19 7.90
CA HIS A 25 -7.43 -19.36 7.05
C HIS A 25 -7.15 -19.04 5.58
N VAL A 26 -6.77 -17.80 5.24
CA VAL A 26 -6.40 -17.46 3.86
C VAL A 26 -5.02 -18.00 3.52
N ALA A 27 -4.95 -18.76 2.42
CA ALA A 27 -3.70 -19.24 1.85
C ALA A 27 -2.80 -18.06 1.45
N VAL A 28 -1.54 -18.14 1.83
CA VAL A 28 -0.52 -17.13 1.58
C VAL A 28 0.75 -17.84 1.10
N PRO A 29 1.45 -17.30 0.10
CA PRO A 29 2.69 -17.90 -0.37
C PRO A 29 3.74 -17.92 0.74
N SER A 30 4.52 -19.00 0.77
CA SER A 30 5.72 -19.08 1.62
C SER A 30 6.78 -18.08 1.17
N LYS A 31 7.79 -17.84 2.02
CA LYS A 31 8.91 -16.96 1.69
C LYS A 31 9.66 -17.39 0.43
N THR A 32 9.81 -18.69 0.22
CA THR A 32 10.45 -19.27 -0.96
C THR A 32 9.61 -19.01 -2.20
N GLU A 33 8.29 -19.19 -2.13
CA GLU A 33 7.39 -18.89 -3.25
C GLU A 33 7.36 -17.41 -3.59
N ILE A 34 7.34 -16.51 -2.60
CA ILE A 34 7.45 -15.06 -2.84
C ILE A 34 8.75 -14.75 -3.61
N THR A 35 9.87 -15.37 -3.21
CA THR A 35 11.16 -15.18 -3.88
C THR A 35 11.11 -15.70 -5.32
N HIS A 36 10.50 -16.85 -5.57
CA HIS A 36 10.32 -17.38 -6.92
C HIS A 36 9.44 -16.47 -7.79
N ILE A 37 8.33 -15.95 -7.26
CA ILE A 37 7.44 -15.03 -7.98
C ILE A 37 8.17 -13.74 -8.33
N VAL A 38 8.89 -13.14 -7.38
CA VAL A 38 9.68 -11.92 -7.64
C VAL A 38 10.79 -12.19 -8.66
N SER A 39 11.50 -13.31 -8.56
CA SER A 39 12.54 -13.68 -9.51
C SER A 39 11.98 -13.90 -10.92
N HIS A 40 10.80 -14.51 -11.05
CA HIS A 40 10.14 -14.69 -12.34
C HIS A 40 9.96 -13.38 -13.09
N PHE A 41 9.49 -12.31 -12.42
CA PHE A 41 9.36 -11.01 -13.06
C PHE A 41 10.72 -10.38 -13.41
N ARG A 42 11.75 -10.60 -12.59
CA ARG A 42 13.11 -10.08 -12.85
C ARG A 42 13.79 -10.75 -14.04
N THR A 43 13.63 -12.06 -14.19
CA THR A 43 14.27 -12.82 -15.28
C THR A 43 13.56 -12.58 -16.61
N SER A 44 12.24 -12.44 -16.59
CA SER A 44 11.45 -12.20 -17.80
C SER A 44 11.60 -10.77 -18.32
N TYR A 45 11.97 -9.82 -17.46
CA TYR A 45 12.11 -8.41 -17.80
C TYR A 45 13.30 -7.82 -17.00
N PRO A 46 14.52 -7.80 -17.54
CA PRO A 46 15.65 -7.24 -16.81
C PRO A 46 15.47 -5.72 -16.66
N ALA A 47 15.24 -5.26 -15.42
CA ALA A 47 15.19 -3.84 -15.10
C ALA A 47 16.60 -3.26 -14.89
N GLU A 48 16.73 -1.94 -15.09
CA GLU A 48 17.88 -1.20 -14.59
C GLU A 48 18.01 -1.37 -13.06
N GLU A 49 19.25 -1.53 -12.58
CA GLU A 49 19.55 -1.74 -11.15
C GLU A 49 18.93 -0.65 -10.25
N GLN A 50 18.86 0.59 -10.76
CA GLN A 50 18.26 1.72 -10.05
C GLN A 50 16.76 1.52 -9.77
N CYS A 51 16.02 0.94 -10.71
CA CYS A 51 14.59 0.62 -10.55
C CYS A 51 14.40 -0.44 -9.45
N HIS A 52 15.21 -1.50 -9.48
CA HIS A 52 15.17 -2.56 -8.46
C HIS A 52 15.45 -2.03 -7.04
N ASN A 53 16.45 -1.17 -6.90
CA ASN A 53 16.80 -0.58 -5.60
C ASN A 53 15.68 0.33 -5.07
N TYR A 54 15.03 1.11 -5.96
CA TYR A 54 13.88 1.93 -5.59
C TYR A 54 12.69 1.09 -5.12
N VAL A 55 12.29 0.08 -5.91
CA VAL A 55 11.17 -0.82 -5.56
C VAL A 55 11.43 -1.53 -4.24
N LYS A 56 12.64 -2.07 -4.05
CA LYS A 56 13.03 -2.72 -2.80
C LYS A 56 12.91 -1.77 -1.60
N ALA A 57 13.43 -0.54 -1.72
CA ALA A 57 13.35 0.45 -0.65
C ALA A 57 11.89 0.83 -0.33
N HIS A 58 11.06 1.01 -1.37
CA HIS A 58 9.63 1.30 -1.24
C HIS A 58 8.87 0.17 -0.52
N VAL A 59 9.06 -1.07 -0.95
CA VAL A 59 8.45 -2.26 -0.34
C VAL A 59 8.87 -2.43 1.13
N MET A 60 10.17 -2.25 1.43
CA MET A 60 10.66 -2.29 2.81
C MET A 60 10.05 -1.19 3.69
N GLY A 61 9.91 0.02 3.14
CA GLY A 61 9.24 1.14 3.82
C GLY A 61 7.77 0.83 4.11
N ALA A 62 7.05 0.26 3.14
CA ALA A 62 5.65 -0.13 3.30
C ALA A 62 5.53 -1.22 4.38
N ARG A 63 6.39 -2.23 4.34
CA ARG A 63 6.40 -3.30 5.32
C ARG A 63 6.59 -2.78 6.74
N ARG A 64 7.53 -1.85 6.94
CA ARG A 64 7.77 -1.21 8.25
C ARG A 64 6.56 -0.42 8.74
N VAL A 65 5.89 0.33 7.87
CA VAL A 65 4.64 1.04 8.22
C VAL A 65 3.57 0.04 8.65
N ALA A 66 3.36 -1.02 7.87
CA ALA A 66 2.36 -2.04 8.16
C ALA A 66 2.65 -2.74 9.49
N GLU A 67 3.90 -3.12 9.75
CA GLU A 67 4.33 -3.75 10.99
C GLU A 67 4.03 -2.89 12.22
N GLN A 68 4.38 -1.59 12.18
CA GLN A 68 4.11 -0.66 13.27
C GLN A 68 2.60 -0.47 13.53
N LEU A 69 1.78 -0.41 12.47
CA LEU A 69 0.32 -0.29 12.62
C LEU A 69 -0.29 -1.56 13.18
N ILE A 70 0.12 -2.71 12.65
CA ILE A 70 -0.34 -4.03 13.09
C ILE A 70 0.00 -4.27 14.56
N GLU A 71 1.19 -3.86 15.01
CA GLU A 71 1.57 -3.98 16.41
C GLU A 71 0.69 -3.11 17.32
N GLN A 72 0.45 -1.85 16.93
CA GLN A 72 -0.43 -0.96 17.68
C GLN A 72 -1.88 -1.48 17.71
N LEU A 73 -2.39 -2.01 16.60
CA LEU A 73 -3.71 -2.64 16.54
C LEU A 73 -3.80 -3.86 17.45
N ALA A 74 -2.75 -4.69 17.50
CA ALA A 74 -2.69 -5.84 18.39
C ALA A 74 -2.76 -5.42 19.88
N ARG A 75 -2.11 -4.30 20.26
CA ARG A 75 -2.22 -3.72 21.62
C ARG A 75 -3.64 -3.24 21.94
N LYS A 76 -4.48 -3.01 20.93
CA LYS A 76 -5.92 -2.70 21.07
C LYS A 76 -6.81 -3.94 21.01
N GLY A 77 -6.24 -5.15 20.99
CA GLY A 77 -6.98 -6.41 20.87
C GLY A 77 -7.49 -6.70 19.46
N ILE A 78 -7.09 -5.92 18.45
CA ILE A 78 -7.53 -6.09 17.07
C ILE A 78 -6.58 -7.08 16.38
N THR A 79 -7.13 -8.19 15.91
CA THR A 79 -6.38 -9.22 15.19
C THR A 79 -6.30 -8.88 13.71
N VAL A 80 -5.11 -8.98 13.13
CA VAL A 80 -4.85 -8.78 11.69
C VAL A 80 -4.16 -10.03 11.14
N ASN A 81 -4.55 -10.48 9.95
CA ASN A 81 -3.80 -11.49 9.22
C ASN A 81 -2.47 -10.90 8.68
N ARG A 82 -1.45 -10.88 9.54
CA ARG A 82 -0.13 -10.28 9.25
C ARG A 82 0.51 -10.88 8.00
N LYS A 83 0.42 -12.20 7.83
CA LYS A 83 1.03 -12.91 6.70
C LYS A 83 0.43 -12.43 5.37
N LEU A 84 -0.89 -12.25 5.32
CA LEU A 84 -1.59 -11.75 4.15
C LEU A 84 -1.15 -10.32 3.79
N VAL A 85 -1.12 -9.40 4.78
CA VAL A 85 -0.67 -8.02 4.56
C VAL A 85 0.77 -7.98 4.05
N PHE A 86 1.67 -8.75 4.67
CA PHE A 86 3.07 -8.78 4.30
C PHE A 86 3.33 -9.39 2.93
N ALA A 87 2.67 -10.50 2.60
CA ALA A 87 2.80 -11.10 1.27
C ALA A 87 2.28 -10.15 0.18
N THR A 88 1.16 -9.45 0.44
CA THR A 88 0.63 -8.43 -0.48
C THR A 88 1.64 -7.30 -0.69
N ILE A 89 2.24 -6.77 0.38
CA ILE A 89 3.26 -5.71 0.30
C ILE A 89 4.49 -6.18 -0.48
N ASP A 90 4.98 -7.40 -0.22
CA ASP A 90 6.18 -7.91 -0.87
C ASP A 90 5.99 -8.12 -2.39
N LEU A 91 4.75 -8.41 -2.81
CA LEU A 91 4.44 -8.80 -4.19
C LEU A 91 3.89 -7.66 -5.04
N HIS A 92 3.22 -6.65 -4.48
CA HIS A 92 2.43 -5.68 -5.27
C HIS A 92 3.23 -4.92 -6.34
N ASP A 93 4.52 -4.66 -6.12
CA ASP A 93 5.40 -3.98 -7.07
C ASP A 93 6.35 -4.97 -7.78
N ALA A 94 6.12 -6.29 -7.69
CA ALA A 94 7.04 -7.29 -8.25
C ALA A 94 7.21 -7.19 -9.77
N ALA A 95 6.20 -6.68 -10.49
CA ALA A 95 6.23 -6.44 -11.93
C ALA A 95 6.43 -4.96 -12.31
N LYS A 96 6.89 -4.10 -11.39
CA LYS A 96 6.94 -2.64 -11.60
C LYS A 96 7.78 -2.20 -12.80
N HIS A 97 8.77 -3.00 -13.14
CA HIS A 97 9.72 -2.77 -14.21
C HIS A 97 9.28 -3.34 -15.57
N VAL A 98 8.13 -4.01 -15.62
CA VAL A 98 7.60 -4.56 -16.87
C VAL A 98 6.96 -3.41 -17.67
N GLU A 99 7.59 -3.03 -18.78
CA GLU A 99 7.06 -1.98 -19.66
C GLU A 99 5.78 -2.44 -20.37
N GLY A 100 4.88 -1.49 -20.64
CA GLY A 100 3.67 -1.73 -21.43
C GLY A 100 2.54 -2.44 -20.68
N VAL A 101 2.72 -2.82 -19.42
CA VAL A 101 1.74 -3.57 -18.63
C VAL A 101 1.46 -2.85 -17.31
N ASP A 102 0.21 -2.89 -16.83
CA ASP A 102 -0.06 -2.53 -15.45
C ASP A 102 0.51 -3.61 -14.52
N HIS A 103 1.60 -3.27 -13.84
CA HIS A 103 2.27 -4.15 -12.88
C HIS A 103 1.35 -4.80 -11.83
N GLU A 104 0.30 -4.11 -11.36
CA GLU A 104 -0.63 -4.67 -10.37
C GLU A 104 -1.47 -5.79 -11.02
N GLU A 105 -1.92 -5.59 -12.26
CA GLU A 105 -2.65 -6.60 -13.04
C GLU A 105 -1.77 -7.82 -13.34
N ALA A 106 -0.53 -7.60 -13.78
CA ALA A 106 0.41 -8.70 -14.09
C ALA A 106 0.70 -9.58 -12.86
N VAL A 107 0.90 -8.97 -11.69
CA VAL A 107 1.10 -9.71 -10.44
C VAL A 107 -0.19 -10.42 -10.04
N ALA A 108 -1.34 -9.77 -10.13
CA ALA A 108 -2.62 -10.37 -9.76
C ALA A 108 -2.97 -11.56 -10.66
N GLU A 109 -2.75 -11.48 -11.97
CA GLU A 109 -2.94 -12.57 -12.92
C GLU A 109 -2.13 -13.81 -12.48
N LYS A 110 -0.83 -13.61 -12.18
CA LYS A 110 0.06 -14.68 -11.71
C LYS A 110 -0.43 -15.34 -10.42
N LEU A 111 -1.08 -14.58 -9.54
CA LEU A 111 -1.56 -15.05 -8.25
C LEU A 111 -2.96 -15.66 -8.32
N SER A 112 -3.79 -15.28 -9.29
CA SER A 112 -5.22 -15.59 -9.33
C SER A 112 -5.55 -17.08 -9.20
N GLY A 113 -4.72 -17.98 -9.77
CA GLY A 113 -4.93 -19.42 -9.74
C GLY A 113 -4.62 -20.12 -8.41
N HIS A 114 -3.80 -19.52 -7.54
CA HIS A 114 -3.33 -20.16 -6.31
C HIS A 114 -3.58 -19.31 -5.04
N TYR A 115 -3.64 -18.00 -5.21
CA TYR A 115 -3.71 -16.99 -4.15
C TYR A 115 -4.74 -15.88 -4.51
N PRO A 116 -6.02 -16.23 -4.76
CA PRO A 116 -7.01 -15.30 -5.29
C PRO A 116 -7.26 -14.09 -4.39
N VAL A 117 -7.20 -14.25 -3.07
CA VAL A 117 -7.35 -13.14 -2.11
C VAL A 117 -6.20 -12.14 -2.23
N LEU A 118 -4.96 -12.61 -2.47
CA LEU A 118 -3.83 -11.70 -2.71
C LEU A 118 -3.98 -10.98 -4.05
N ALA A 119 -4.42 -11.70 -5.08
CA ALA A 119 -4.68 -11.11 -6.39
C ALA A 119 -5.71 -9.97 -6.30
N GLU A 120 -6.81 -10.19 -5.58
CA GLU A 120 -7.85 -9.18 -5.32
C GLU A 120 -7.32 -7.97 -4.53
N MET A 121 -6.47 -8.21 -3.53
CA MET A 121 -5.86 -7.12 -2.76
C MET A 121 -4.90 -6.27 -3.60
N ILE A 122 -4.20 -6.87 -4.57
CA ILE A 122 -3.22 -6.17 -5.42
C ILE A 122 -3.89 -5.35 -6.52
N THR A 123 -4.98 -5.82 -7.13
CA THR A 123 -5.69 -5.10 -8.20
C THR A 123 -6.41 -3.82 -7.73
N ARG A 124 -6.61 -3.64 -6.42
CA ARG A 124 -7.09 -2.38 -5.81
C ARG A 124 -8.33 -1.79 -6.49
N ASP A 125 -9.38 -2.60 -6.60
CA ASP A 125 -10.61 -2.23 -7.31
C ASP A 125 -11.08 -0.79 -6.95
N PRO A 126 -11.08 0.14 -7.93
CA PRO A 126 -11.49 1.52 -7.71
C PRO A 126 -13.01 1.68 -7.51
N SER A 127 -13.82 0.65 -7.74
CA SER A 127 -15.26 0.66 -7.46
C SER A 127 -15.58 0.42 -5.97
N LEU A 128 -14.70 -0.27 -5.24
CA LEU A 128 -14.93 -0.62 -3.85
C LEU A 128 -14.81 0.60 -2.92
N SER A 129 -15.82 0.83 -2.08
CA SER A 129 -15.74 1.83 -1.01
C SER A 129 -14.71 1.41 0.05
N ALA A 130 -14.10 2.37 0.77
CA ALA A 130 -13.14 2.06 1.84
C ALA A 130 -13.70 1.11 2.91
N ARG A 131 -15.03 1.12 3.10
CA ARG A 131 -15.75 0.29 4.09
C ARG A 131 -16.00 -1.13 3.63
N ASN A 132 -15.94 -1.37 2.31
CA ASN A 132 -16.07 -2.71 1.74
C ASN A 132 -14.72 -3.43 1.68
N LEU A 133 -13.63 -2.70 1.90
CA LEU A 133 -12.29 -3.28 1.99
C LEU A 133 -12.10 -3.88 3.39
N SER A 134 -11.46 -5.05 3.43
CA SER A 134 -11.02 -5.63 4.69
C SER A 134 -9.98 -4.77 5.39
N LEU A 135 -9.80 -4.99 6.70
CA LEU A 135 -8.75 -4.34 7.47
C LEU A 135 -7.36 -4.55 6.84
N GLU A 136 -7.06 -5.76 6.39
CA GLU A 136 -5.78 -6.12 5.74
C GLU A 136 -5.55 -5.34 4.44
N HIS A 137 -6.59 -5.23 3.60
CA HIS A 137 -6.51 -4.50 2.34
C HIS A 137 -6.27 -3.00 2.61
N ARG A 138 -7.00 -2.43 3.58
CA ARG A 138 -6.83 -1.03 3.99
C ARG A 138 -5.44 -0.76 4.57
N LEU A 139 -4.91 -1.69 5.39
CA LEU A 139 -3.55 -1.61 5.93
C LEU A 139 -2.49 -1.64 4.84
N PHE A 140 -2.61 -2.56 3.88
CA PHE A 140 -1.71 -2.63 2.72
C PHE A 140 -1.72 -1.32 1.93
N MET A 141 -2.89 -0.82 1.52
CA MET A 141 -3.00 0.41 0.74
C MET A 141 -2.42 1.61 1.51
N TYR A 142 -2.71 1.69 2.81
CA TYR A 142 -2.21 2.77 3.65
C TYR A 142 -0.70 2.72 3.80
N ALA A 143 -0.14 1.53 4.00
CA ALA A 143 1.28 1.31 4.08
C ALA A 143 2.00 1.71 2.78
N ASP A 144 1.49 1.31 1.61
CA ASP A 144 2.01 1.71 0.30
C ASP A 144 1.98 3.23 0.07
N TRP A 145 0.91 3.89 0.53
CA TRP A 145 0.82 5.35 0.42
C TRP A 145 1.80 6.08 1.34
N ARG A 146 2.14 5.48 2.48
CA ARG A 146 3.03 6.07 3.50
C ARG A 146 4.50 5.73 3.31
N SER A 147 4.82 4.70 2.54
CA SER A 147 6.17 4.14 2.41
C SER A 147 7.17 4.99 1.65
N SER A 148 6.74 5.98 0.88
CA SER A 148 7.69 6.78 0.12
C SER A 148 8.54 7.63 1.06
N GLY A 149 9.81 7.25 1.21
CA GLY A 149 10.78 7.72 2.21
C GLY A 149 11.08 9.22 2.29
N TYR A 150 10.31 10.08 1.61
CA TYR A 150 10.38 11.55 1.65
C TYR A 150 9.06 12.21 2.07
N ILE A 151 7.96 11.44 2.13
CA ILE A 151 6.60 11.96 2.15
C ILE A 151 5.96 11.71 3.50
N VAL A 152 5.97 12.76 4.32
CA VAL A 152 5.52 12.76 5.71
C VAL A 152 3.99 12.70 5.86
N SER A 153 3.24 13.05 4.80
CA SER A 153 1.78 13.11 4.84
C SER A 153 1.13 12.56 3.56
N LEU A 154 -0.08 12.01 3.72
CA LEU A 154 -0.89 11.52 2.59
C LEU A 154 -1.12 12.62 1.53
N GLU A 155 -1.23 13.88 1.92
CA GLU A 155 -1.40 15.00 0.99
C GLU A 155 -0.15 15.21 0.12
N ARG A 156 1.05 15.11 0.72
CA ARG A 156 2.29 15.17 -0.06
C ARG A 156 2.39 13.96 -1.00
N ARG A 157 1.92 12.76 -0.59
CA ARG A 157 1.87 11.57 -1.47
C ARG A 157 0.97 11.83 -2.65
N ARG A 158 -0.24 12.33 -2.40
CA ARG A 158 -1.23 12.68 -3.43
C ARG A 158 -0.61 13.61 -4.47
N ARG A 159 0.02 14.71 -4.05
CA ARG A 159 0.67 15.66 -4.97
C ARG A 159 1.75 14.99 -5.81
N SER A 160 2.61 14.19 -5.19
CA SER A 160 3.66 13.44 -5.91
C SER A 160 3.11 12.41 -6.90
N LEU A 161 1.96 11.80 -6.62
CA LEU A 161 1.30 10.91 -7.57
C LEU A 161 0.68 11.70 -8.73
N LEU A 162 0.03 12.83 -8.46
CA LEU A 162 -0.57 13.69 -9.49
C LEU A 162 0.48 14.29 -10.45
N THR A 163 1.74 14.45 -10.02
CA THR A 163 2.82 14.89 -10.91
C THR A 163 3.37 13.77 -11.80
N ARG A 164 3.07 12.50 -11.49
CA ARG A 164 3.65 11.32 -12.16
C ARG A 164 2.64 10.56 -13.01
N TYR A 165 1.37 10.62 -12.67
CA TYR A 165 0.33 9.82 -13.30
C TYR A 165 -0.83 10.71 -13.75
N ALA A 166 -1.40 10.38 -14.92
CA ALA A 166 -2.51 11.10 -15.51
C ALA A 166 -3.88 10.77 -14.87
N ASP A 167 -3.99 9.65 -14.14
CA ASP A 167 -5.26 9.20 -13.55
C ASP A 167 -5.60 9.95 -12.24
N VAL A 168 -6.03 11.19 -12.39
CA VAL A 168 -6.40 12.09 -11.30
C VAL A 168 -7.57 11.54 -10.48
N ALA A 169 -8.54 10.89 -11.12
CA ALA A 169 -9.74 10.37 -10.48
C ALA A 169 -9.40 9.22 -9.52
N ARG A 170 -8.62 8.23 -9.99
CA ARG A 170 -8.14 7.12 -9.15
C ARG A 170 -7.29 7.62 -7.99
N ILE A 171 -6.36 8.54 -8.22
CA ILE A 171 -5.51 9.10 -7.16
C ILE A 171 -6.35 9.79 -6.08
N ASN A 172 -7.30 10.64 -6.46
CA ASN A 172 -8.15 11.35 -5.51
C ASN A 172 -9.13 10.41 -4.79
N SER A 173 -9.59 9.34 -5.44
CA SER A 173 -10.38 8.29 -4.79
C SER A 173 -9.56 7.59 -3.71
N SER A 174 -8.39 7.05 -4.08
CA SER A 174 -7.48 6.37 -3.15
C SER A 174 -7.07 7.28 -1.98
N TYR A 175 -6.73 8.54 -2.25
CA TYR A 175 -6.41 9.51 -1.20
C TYR A 175 -7.54 9.68 -0.17
N ARG A 176 -8.79 9.82 -0.64
CA ARG A 176 -9.96 9.94 0.25
C ARG A 176 -10.13 8.70 1.12
N ARG A 177 -9.95 7.49 0.55
CA ARG A 177 -10.00 6.23 1.32
C ARG A 177 -8.92 6.20 2.40
N MET A 178 -7.70 6.63 2.06
CA MET A 178 -6.58 6.65 3.02
C MET A 178 -6.81 7.66 4.15
N LEU A 179 -7.42 8.82 3.86
CA LEU A 179 -7.81 9.78 4.88
C LEU A 179 -8.93 9.25 5.79
N GLU A 180 -9.91 8.54 5.25
CA GLU A 180 -10.98 7.91 6.05
C GLU A 180 -10.36 6.88 7.00
N PHE A 181 -9.51 6.00 6.49
CA PHE A 181 -8.83 5.00 7.32
C PHE A 181 -7.90 5.64 8.36
N GLU A 182 -7.15 6.70 8.01
CA GLU A 182 -6.32 7.43 8.98
C GLU A 182 -7.16 7.98 10.14
N ARG A 183 -8.36 8.51 9.86
CA ARG A 183 -9.27 9.01 10.91
C ARG A 183 -9.76 7.90 11.81
N GLU A 184 -10.09 6.74 11.26
CA GLU A 184 -10.50 5.57 12.06
C GLU A 184 -9.36 5.07 12.95
N LEU A 185 -8.14 4.96 12.42
CA LEU A 185 -6.96 4.62 13.22
C LEU A 185 -6.75 5.62 14.36
N LYS A 186 -6.83 6.93 14.08
CA LYS A 186 -6.72 7.99 15.09
C LYS A 186 -7.83 7.90 16.14
N ALA A 187 -9.06 7.58 15.74
CA ALA A 187 -10.19 7.40 16.66
C ALA A 187 -9.97 6.22 17.63
N LEU A 188 -9.19 5.21 17.22
CA LEU A 188 -8.76 4.09 18.07
C LEU A 188 -7.52 4.42 18.93
N GLY A 189 -6.99 5.64 18.83
CA GLY A 189 -5.76 6.06 19.50
C GLY A 189 -4.50 5.40 18.93
N ILE A 190 -4.52 5.02 17.64
CA ILE A 190 -3.34 4.54 16.92
C ILE A 190 -2.55 5.75 16.41
N ASP A 191 -1.24 5.77 16.64
CA ASP A 191 -0.35 6.77 16.06
C ASP A 191 -0.12 6.46 14.58
N THR A 192 -0.61 7.34 13.71
CA THR A 192 -0.47 7.20 12.25
C THR A 192 0.78 7.88 11.69
N ARG A 193 1.63 8.46 12.55
CA ARG A 193 2.94 9.04 12.18
C ARG A 193 4.03 7.97 12.03
N VAL A 194 3.64 6.71 11.96
CA VAL A 194 4.46 5.56 11.59
C VAL A 194 5.21 5.79 10.27
N GLY A 195 6.39 5.18 10.18
CA GLY A 195 7.20 5.17 8.96
C GLY A 195 8.11 6.36 8.71
N ASN A 196 8.43 7.20 9.70
CA ASN A 196 9.38 8.30 9.48
C ASN A 196 10.70 8.19 10.27
N PRO A 197 11.59 7.24 9.93
CA PRO A 197 13.00 7.33 10.26
C PRO A 197 13.71 8.09 9.12
N LEU A 198 13.31 9.35 8.87
CA LEU A 198 14.04 10.24 7.95
C LEU A 198 15.53 10.35 8.35
N ARG A 199 15.88 10.03 9.60
CA ARG A 199 17.26 9.99 10.08
C ARG A 199 18.05 8.76 9.62
N GLU A 200 17.47 7.56 9.67
CA GLU A 200 18.19 6.31 9.37
C GLU A 200 18.26 6.00 7.87
N THR A 201 17.17 6.30 7.15
CA THR A 201 17.12 6.03 5.69
C THR A 201 18.05 6.98 4.92
N MET A 202 18.22 8.21 5.40
CA MET A 202 19.19 9.17 4.83
C MET A 202 20.65 8.83 5.14
N GLN A 203 20.93 8.02 6.17
CA GLN A 203 22.30 7.53 6.44
C GLN A 203 22.66 6.33 5.55
N MET A 204 21.72 5.43 5.28
CA MET A 204 21.96 4.29 4.38
C MET A 204 22.08 4.70 2.92
N LEU A 205 21.26 5.67 2.49
CA LEU A 205 21.35 6.26 1.17
C LEU A 205 22.35 7.42 1.23
N HIS A 206 23.63 7.16 0.95
CA HIS A 206 24.63 8.18 0.57
C HIS A 206 24.26 8.89 -0.76
N VAL A 207 22.96 9.07 -1.01
CA VAL A 207 22.40 9.78 -2.16
C VAL A 207 22.55 11.26 -1.84
N ARG A 208 23.70 11.82 -2.26
CA ARG A 208 23.90 13.26 -2.38
C ARG A 208 22.68 13.84 -3.09
N LYS A 209 22.00 14.77 -2.39
CA LYS A 209 20.96 15.70 -2.84
C LYS A 209 20.29 15.41 -4.21
N ARG A 210 18.97 15.18 -4.14
CA ARG A 210 17.99 15.47 -5.20
C ARG A 210 18.21 14.79 -6.56
N THR A 211 18.10 13.48 -6.60
CA THR A 211 17.60 12.80 -7.81
C THR A 211 16.15 12.39 -7.55
N ILE A 212 15.23 13.16 -8.12
CA ILE A 212 13.88 12.64 -8.38
C ILE A 212 14.11 11.41 -9.27
N PRO A 213 13.57 10.21 -8.95
CA PRO A 213 13.74 9.06 -9.82
C PRO A 213 13.30 9.45 -11.24
N PRO A 214 14.01 9.01 -12.29
CA PRO A 214 13.66 9.32 -13.66
C PRO A 214 12.18 8.99 -13.88
N GLN A 215 11.47 9.90 -14.54
CA GLN A 215 10.09 9.62 -14.93
C GLN A 215 10.13 8.43 -15.88
N LEU A 216 9.57 7.29 -15.46
CA LEU A 216 9.26 6.23 -16.42
C LEU A 216 8.34 6.84 -17.49
N PRO A 217 8.59 6.59 -18.78
CA PRO A 217 7.80 7.17 -19.85
C PRO A 217 6.33 6.87 -19.61
N ALA A 218 5.50 7.91 -19.61
CA ALA A 218 4.06 7.76 -19.45
C ALA A 218 3.53 6.78 -20.52
N LEU A 219 2.87 5.72 -20.08
CA LEU A 219 2.19 4.78 -20.98
C LEU A 219 1.23 5.57 -21.87
N LYS A 220 1.57 5.69 -23.16
CA LYS A 220 0.61 6.10 -24.18
C LYS A 220 -0.38 4.95 -24.33
N ARG A 221 -1.56 5.07 -23.73
CA ARG A 221 -2.68 4.18 -24.06
C ARG A 221 -2.98 4.37 -25.54
N LYS A 222 -2.83 3.30 -26.33
CA LYS A 222 -3.33 3.23 -27.70
C LYS A 222 -4.84 3.06 -27.69
#